data_AF-A0A6L5QJA3-F1
#
_entry.id   AF-A0A6L5QJA3-F1
#
_cell.length_a   1.000
_cell.length_b   1.000
_cell.length_c   1.000
_cell.angle_alpha   90.00
_cell.angle_beta   90.00
_cell.angle_gamma   90.00
#
_symmetry.space_group_name_H-M   'P 1'
#
loop_
_entity.id
_entity.type
_entity.pdbx_description
1 polymer ?
#
loop_
_entity_poly.entity_id
_entity_poly.type
_entity_poly.pdbx_seq_one_letter_code
_entity_poly.pdbx_strand_id
1 'polypeptide(L)'
;MNSRLKKQAEALAALSAADRARLEHLAVLAQLTADEIWPEVWQYGFDDVEQSIQADIEGQEDIAAGRTISNEDVMAQALQIVEANARRKRKTG
;
A
#
# COMPACT_ATOMS: atom_id res chain seq x y z
N MET A 1 20.67 -21.24 -7.12
CA MET A 1 20.14 -20.03 -6.44
C MET A 1 20.26 -18.85 -7.40
N ASN A 2 19.18 -18.12 -7.68
CA ASN A 2 19.21 -16.99 -8.62
C ASN A 2 20.18 -15.90 -8.15
N SER A 3 20.96 -15.31 -9.05
CA SER A 3 21.95 -14.26 -8.74
C SER A 3 21.34 -13.09 -7.95
N ARG A 4 20.08 -12.72 -8.26
CA ARG A 4 19.33 -11.69 -7.53
C ARG A 4 19.04 -12.06 -6.08
N LEU A 5 18.60 -13.29 -5.81
CA LEU A 5 18.32 -13.77 -4.44
C LEU A 5 19.60 -13.81 -3.60
N LYS A 6 20.73 -14.20 -4.21
CA LYS A 6 22.03 -14.18 -3.54
C LYS A 6 22.44 -12.76 -3.15
N LYS A 7 22.29 -11.78 -4.05
CA LYS A 7 22.57 -10.37 -3.76
C LYS A 7 21.67 -9.81 -2.66
N GLN A 8 20.38 -10.17 -2.65
CA GLN A 8 19.46 -9.75 -1.60
C GLN A 8 19.87 -10.31 -0.23
N ALA A 9 20.25 -11.59 -0.16
CA ALA A 9 20.71 -12.20 1.09
C ALA A 9 22.04 -11.60 1.59
N GLU A 10 22.99 -11.35 0.67
CA GLU A 10 24.27 -10.70 1.01
C GLU A 10 24.06 -9.28 1.52
N ALA A 11 23.16 -8.52 0.91
CA ALA A 11 22.86 -7.18 1.35
C ALA A 11 22.09 -7.13 2.67
N LEU A 12 21.16 -8.05 2.91
CA LEU A 12 20.48 -8.19 4.20
C LEU A 12 21.50 -8.46 5.31
N ALA A 13 22.46 -9.34 5.06
CA ALA A 13 23.53 -9.66 5.99
C ALA A 13 24.51 -8.48 6.20
N ALA A 14 24.62 -7.57 5.22
CA ALA A 14 25.49 -6.40 5.26
C ALA A 14 24.81 -5.14 5.82
N LEU A 15 23.53 -5.20 6.23
CA LEU A 15 22.84 -4.08 6.84
C LEU A 15 23.57 -3.57 8.08
N SER A 16 23.55 -2.25 8.26
CA SER A 16 24.00 -1.64 9.51
C SER A 16 23.09 -2.07 10.67
N ALA A 17 23.58 -1.97 11.90
CA ALA A 17 22.75 -2.24 13.08
C ALA A 17 21.51 -1.33 13.14
N ALA A 18 21.64 -0.07 12.68
CA ALA A 18 20.54 0.88 12.62
C ALA A 18 19.50 0.48 11.57
N ASP A 19 19.93 0.12 10.36
CA ASP A 19 19.03 -0.30 9.29
C ASP A 19 18.34 -1.62 9.64
N ARG A 20 19.03 -2.51 10.36
CA ARG A 20 18.43 -3.76 10.83
C ARG A 20 17.35 -3.50 11.89
N ALA A 21 17.60 -2.59 12.83
CA ALA A 21 16.59 -2.18 13.79
C ALA A 21 15.39 -1.49 13.12
N ARG A 22 15.65 -0.68 12.09
CA ARG A 22 14.59 -0.06 11.26
C ARG A 22 13.77 -1.12 10.54
N LEU A 23 14.41 -2.12 9.92
CA LEU A 23 13.74 -3.22 9.23
C LEU A 23 12.85 -4.04 10.17
N GLU A 24 13.35 -4.40 11.35
CA GLU A 24 12.57 -5.11 12.37
C GLU A 24 11.38 -4.29 12.86
N HIS A 25 11.54 -2.97 13.01
CA HIS A 25 10.44 -2.09 13.39
C HIS A 25 9.33 -2.06 12.33
N LEU A 26 9.70 -1.90 11.05
CA LEU A 26 8.75 -1.94 9.94
C LEU A 26 8.06 -3.31 9.84
N ALA A 27 8.79 -4.40 10.05
CA ALA A 27 8.24 -5.75 10.05
C ALA A 27 7.14 -5.91 11.13
N VAL A 28 7.39 -5.42 12.35
CA VAL A 28 6.40 -5.43 13.43
C VAL A 28 5.15 -4.62 13.08
N LEU A 29 5.31 -3.42 12.50
CA LEU A 29 4.17 -2.59 12.09
C LEU A 29 3.33 -3.25 10.99
N ALA A 30 3.99 -3.88 10.02
CA ALA A 30 3.35 -4.60 8.92
C ALA A 30 2.83 -6.00 9.32
N GLN A 31 3.08 -6.46 10.55
CA GLN A 31 2.79 -7.81 11.02
C GLN A 31 3.46 -8.92 10.18
N LEU A 32 4.69 -8.66 9.73
CA LEU A 32 5.54 -9.55 8.97
C LEU A 32 6.85 -9.82 9.72
N THR A 33 7.64 -10.77 9.23
CA THR A 33 9.04 -10.93 9.65
C THR A 33 9.99 -10.05 8.83
N ALA A 34 11.18 -9.75 9.36
CA ALA A 34 12.18 -8.97 8.66
C ALA A 34 12.59 -9.58 7.30
N ASP A 35 12.61 -10.92 7.20
CA ASP A 35 12.91 -11.64 5.96
C ASP A 35 11.78 -11.53 4.93
N GLU A 36 10.52 -11.43 5.36
CA GLU A 36 9.36 -11.29 4.48
C GLU A 36 9.23 -9.89 3.90
N ILE A 37 9.58 -8.85 4.67
CA ILE A 37 9.50 -7.46 4.23
C ILE A 37 10.75 -6.99 3.48
N TRP A 38 11.89 -7.66 3.68
CA TRP A 38 13.17 -7.30 3.05
C TRP A 38 13.12 -7.19 1.51
N PRO A 39 12.47 -8.08 0.75
CA PRO A 39 12.41 -7.96 -0.71
C PRO A 39 11.79 -6.64 -1.18
N GLU A 40 10.83 -6.11 -0.43
CA GLU A 40 10.15 -4.85 -0.72
C GLU A 40 11.08 -3.66 -0.39
N VAL A 41 11.67 -3.66 0.80
CA VAL A 41 12.66 -2.64 1.22
C VAL A 41 13.86 -2.61 0.29
N TRP A 42 14.33 -3.78 -0.19
CA TRP A 42 15.41 -3.86 -1.16
C TRP A 42 15.04 -3.26 -2.52
N GLN A 43 13.78 -3.40 -2.94
CA GLN A 43 13.32 -2.96 -4.25
C GLN A 43 12.95 -1.47 -4.27
N TYR A 44 12.30 -0.98 -3.22
CA TYR A 44 11.73 0.36 -3.16
C TYR A 44 12.47 1.29 -2.20
N GLY A 45 13.26 0.74 -1.27
CA GLY A 45 13.93 1.51 -0.24
C GLY A 45 13.10 1.60 1.04
N PHE A 46 13.75 2.02 2.13
CA PHE A 46 13.08 2.11 3.43
C PHE A 46 11.98 3.16 3.47
N ASP A 47 12.22 4.35 2.90
CA ASP A 47 11.30 5.48 3.03
C ASP A 47 9.96 5.20 2.33
N ASP A 48 10.00 4.62 1.12
CA ASP A 48 8.81 4.25 0.36
C ASP A 48 7.99 3.16 1.07
N VAL A 49 8.67 2.16 1.65
CA VAL A 49 8.01 1.08 2.41
C VAL A 49 7.42 1.59 3.71
N GLU A 50 8.12 2.46 4.43
CA GLU A 50 7.61 3.10 5.65
C GLU A 50 6.37 3.94 5.37
N GLN A 51 6.38 4.73 4.29
CA GLN A 51 5.22 5.49 3.85
C GLN A 51 4.04 4.57 3.48
N SER A 52 4.31 3.46 2.79
CA SER A 52 3.28 2.48 2.41
C SER A 52 2.61 1.86 3.63
N ILE A 53 3.39 1.37 4.60
CA ILE A 53 2.87 0.80 5.85
C ILE A 53 2.06 1.83 6.63
N GLN A 54 2.56 3.07 6.72
CA GLN A 54 1.87 4.13 7.43
C GLN A 54 0.52 4.47 6.76
N ALA A 55 0.47 4.51 5.42
CA ALA A 55 -0.76 4.73 4.67
C ALA A 55 -1.77 3.58 4.88
N ASP A 56 -1.30 2.34 4.97
CA ASP A 56 -2.16 1.19 5.29
C ASP A 56 -2.75 1.31 6.70
N ILE A 57 -1.94 1.68 7.70
CA ILE A 57 -2.40 1.88 9.08
C ILE A 57 -3.48 2.98 9.13
N GLU A 58 -3.19 4.14 8.53
CA GLU A 58 -4.14 5.26 8.44
C GLU A 58 -5.43 4.86 7.73
N GLY A 59 -5.32 4.08 6.64
CA GLY A 59 -6.47 3.54 5.93
C GLY A 59 -7.33 2.62 6.79
N GLN A 60 -6.73 1.74 7.59
CA GLN A 60 -7.47 0.89 8.53
C GLN A 60 -8.15 1.71 9.62
N GLU A 61 -7.51 2.76 10.13
CA GLU A 61 -8.12 3.67 11.10
C GLU A 61 -9.32 4.43 10.51
N ASP A 62 -9.22 4.90 9.26
CA ASP A 62 -10.33 5.53 8.53
C ASP A 62 -11.50 4.57 8.34
N ILE A 63 -11.22 3.31 8.01
CA ILE A 63 -12.24 2.25 7.89
C ILE A 63 -12.91 2.02 9.25
N ALA A 64 -12.12 1.83 10.31
CA ALA A 64 -12.63 1.56 11.66
C ALA A 64 -13.45 2.74 12.23
N ALA A 65 -13.07 3.98 11.87
CA ALA A 65 -13.79 5.19 12.25
C ALA A 65 -15.04 5.46 11.39
N GLY A 66 -15.33 4.63 10.37
CA GLY A 66 -16.44 4.84 9.45
C GLY A 66 -16.30 6.09 8.59
N ARG A 67 -15.07 6.54 8.33
CA ARG A 67 -14.76 7.71 7.48
C ARG A 67 -14.75 7.37 5.98
N THR A 68 -14.85 6.09 5.64
CA THR A 68 -14.91 5.61 4.26
C THR A 68 -16.34 5.55 3.74
N ILE A 69 -16.50 5.54 2.41
CA ILE A 69 -17.80 5.38 1.74
C ILE A 69 -17.86 3.95 1.21
N SER A 70 -19.02 3.30 1.32
CA SER A 70 -19.19 1.97 0.77
C SER A 70 -19.05 1.98 -0.76
N ASN A 71 -18.53 0.90 -1.33
CA ASN A 71 -18.44 0.76 -2.78
C ASN A 71 -19.83 0.86 -3.44
N GLU A 72 -20.87 0.36 -2.78
CA GLU A 72 -22.26 0.43 -3.27
C GLU A 72 -22.72 1.88 -3.42
N ASP A 73 -22.46 2.72 -2.41
CA ASP A 73 -22.82 4.14 -2.44
C ASP A 73 -22.01 4.90 -3.50
N VAL A 74 -20.71 4.60 -3.63
CA VAL A 74 -19.85 5.16 -4.69
C VAL A 74 -20.41 4.82 -6.07
N MET A 75 -20.78 3.55 -6.30
CA MET A 75 -21.30 3.09 -7.58
C MET A 75 -22.71 3.65 -7.86
N ALA A 76 -23.55 3.80 -6.85
CA ALA A 76 -24.86 4.45 -6.99
C ALA A 76 -24.71 5.92 -7.41
N GLN A 77 -23.81 6.67 -6.78
CA GLN A 77 -23.52 8.06 -7.16
C GLN A 77 -22.91 8.16 -8.56
N ALA A 78 -21.96 7.27 -8.89
CA ALA A 78 -21.35 7.21 -10.22
C ALA A 78 -22.41 6.96 -11.32
N LEU A 79 -23.35 6.03 -11.08
CA LEU A 79 -24.44 5.75 -12.01
C LEU A 79 -25.35 6.98 -12.22
N GLN A 80 -25.69 7.70 -11.14
CA GLN A 80 -26.47 8.94 -11.24
C GLN A 80 -25.79 10.00 -12.12
N ILE A 81 -24.47 10.17 -11.98
CA ILE A 81 -23.68 11.10 -12.81
C ILE A 81 -23.71 10.68 -14.28
N VAL A 82 -23.53 9.39 -14.57
CA VAL A 82 -23.58 8.85 -15.93
C VAL A 82 -24.97 9.09 -16.55
N GLU A 83 -26.04 8.76 -15.82
CA GLU A 83 -27.41 8.97 -16.31
C GLU A 83 -27.72 10.43 -16.61
N ALA A 84 -27.32 11.36 -15.73
CA ALA A 84 -27.53 12.79 -15.92
C ALA A 84 -26.87 13.31 -17.21
N ASN A 85 -25.67 12.83 -17.52
CA ASN A 85 -24.92 13.23 -18.71
C ASN A 85 -25.37 12.49 -19.99
N ALA A 86 -25.73 11.21 -19.88
CA ALA A 86 -26.25 10.42 -20.99
C ALA A 86 -27.62 10.95 -21.46
N ARG A 87 -28.51 11.33 -20.54
CA ARG A 87 -29.82 11.93 -20.86
C ARG A 87 -29.70 13.31 -21.52
N ARG A 88 -28.68 14.11 -21.17
CA ARG A 88 -28.42 15.41 -21.83
C ARG A 88 -28.10 15.26 -23.31
N LYS A 89 -27.33 14.24 -23.72
CA LYS A 89 -27.01 13.99 -25.13
C LYS A 89 -28.20 13.49 -25.95
N ARG A 90 -29.18 12.82 -25.33
CA ARG A 90 -30.31 12.22 -26.04
C ARG A 90 -31.44 13.20 -26.38
N LYS A 91 -31.46 14.41 -25.80
CA LYS A 91 -32.48 15.45 -26.03
C LYS A 91 -32.11 16.48 -27.10
N THR A 92 -30.94 16.35 -27.75
CA THR A 92 -30.49 17.24 -28.82
C THR A 92 -30.73 16.66 -30.22
N GLY A 93 -31.65 15.68 -30.34
CA GLY A 93 -32.10 15.12 -31.60
C GLY A 93 -33.52 15.59 -31.92
#